data_AF-A0A6B1B6I8-F1
#
_entry.id   AF-A0A6B1B6I8-F1
#
_cell.length_a   1.000
_cell.length_b   1.000
_cell.length_c   1.000
_cell.angle_alpha   90.00
_cell.angle_beta   90.00
_cell.angle_gamma   90.00
#
_symmetry.space_group_name_H-M   'P 1'
#
loop_
_entity.id
_entity.type
_entity.pdbx_description
1 polymer ?
#
loop_
_entity_poly.entity_id
_entity_poly.type
_entity_poly.pdbx_seq_one_letter_code
_entity_poly.pdbx_strand_id
1 'polypeptide(L)'
;MAGDPVRPIWIEARSGYRLWVAFDDGTEGELDLSRRAGRGVFAVWDEPGAFESAEITPRRTIRWTDDAELCADAVYLQITGLEAEQLMPGLRTPVDA
;
A
#
# COMPACT_ATOMS: atom_id res chain seq x y z
N MET A 1 1.40 -1.99 24.61
CA MET A 1 0.59 -0.92 24.02
C MET A 1 0.67 -1.14 22.53
N ALA A 2 -0.39 -1.66 21.90
CA ALA A 2 -0.42 -1.66 20.43
C ALA A 2 -0.42 -0.18 20.01
N GLY A 3 0.59 0.24 19.26
CA GLY A 3 0.67 1.63 18.78
C GLY A 3 -0.54 1.95 17.91
N ASP A 4 -0.90 3.22 17.83
CA ASP A 4 -1.90 3.65 16.88
C ASP A 4 -1.49 3.23 15.45
N PRO A 5 -2.43 2.79 14.62
CA PRO A 5 -2.08 2.20 13.35
C PRO A 5 -1.67 3.30 12.35
N VAL A 6 -0.47 3.12 11.74
CA VAL A 6 0.22 4.11 10.89
C VAL A 6 -0.64 4.63 9.74
N ARG A 7 -0.63 5.92 9.46
CA ARG A 7 -1.51 6.51 8.44
C ARG A 7 -0.68 7.05 7.29
N PRO A 8 -0.95 6.64 6.04
CA PRO A 8 -0.37 7.33 4.90
C PRO A 8 -0.94 8.76 4.88
N ILE A 9 -0.07 9.74 4.74
CA ILE A 9 -0.43 11.17 4.73
C ILE A 9 -0.11 11.81 3.38
N TRP A 10 0.77 11.20 2.59
CA TRP A 10 1.13 11.68 1.27
C TRP A 10 1.53 10.54 0.34
N ILE A 11 1.19 10.68 -0.93
CA ILE A 11 1.57 9.75 -1.99
C ILE A 11 2.00 10.51 -3.24
N GLU A 12 2.90 9.90 -4.01
CA GLU A 12 3.31 10.38 -5.32
C GLU A 12 3.49 9.20 -6.27
N ALA A 13 2.68 9.18 -7.34
CA ALA A 13 2.86 8.23 -8.42
C ALA A 13 4.09 8.62 -9.26
N ARG A 14 4.96 7.65 -9.49
CA ARG A 14 6.20 7.78 -10.24
C ARG A 14 6.22 6.83 -11.42
N SER A 15 7.09 7.12 -12.38
CA SER A 15 7.28 6.32 -13.59
C SER A 15 7.56 4.85 -13.29
N GLY A 16 7.02 3.95 -14.11
CA GLY A 16 7.27 2.52 -14.00
C GLY A 16 6.45 1.82 -12.91
N TYR A 17 5.24 2.34 -12.62
CA TYR A 17 4.35 1.82 -11.58
C TYR A 17 4.99 1.83 -10.19
N ARG A 18 5.73 2.91 -9.88
CA ARG A 18 6.32 3.12 -8.56
C ARG A 18 5.50 4.12 -7.79
N LEU A 19 5.30 3.87 -6.51
CA LEU A 19 4.55 4.76 -5.64
C LEU A 19 5.41 5.15 -4.46
N TRP A 20 5.67 6.45 -4.29
CA TRP A 20 6.22 6.96 -3.04
C TRP A 20 5.10 7.17 -2.03
N VAL A 21 5.33 6.79 -0.78
CA VAL A 21 4.36 6.92 0.30
C VAL A 21 5.07 7.47 1.53
N ALA A 22 4.47 8.47 2.18
CA ALA A 22 4.89 8.98 3.48
C ALA A 22 3.80 8.76 4.52
N PHE A 23 4.20 8.38 5.73
CA PHE A 23 3.35 8.05 6.87
C PHE A 23 3.46 9.11 7.99
N ASP A 24 2.46 9.15 8.86
CA ASP A 24 2.35 10.07 9.99
C ASP A 24 3.40 9.88 11.09
N ASP A 25 4.03 8.71 11.14
CA ASP A 25 5.16 8.41 12.04
C ASP A 25 6.53 8.91 11.50
N GLY A 26 6.54 9.51 10.30
CA GLY A 26 7.73 9.98 9.61
C GLY A 26 8.40 8.93 8.73
N THR A 27 7.87 7.70 8.67
CA THR A 27 8.35 6.68 7.73
C THR A 27 7.95 7.07 6.31
N GLU A 28 8.87 6.90 5.37
CA GLU A 28 8.60 7.10 3.95
C GLU A 28 9.40 6.13 3.09
N GLY A 29 8.90 5.83 1.89
CA GLY A 29 9.62 5.00 0.95
C GLY A 29 8.88 4.73 -0.35
N GLU A 30 9.57 4.03 -1.24
CA GLU A 30 9.08 3.70 -2.58
C GLU A 30 8.61 2.24 -2.65
N LEU A 31 7.44 2.05 -3.25
CA LEU A 31 6.84 0.75 -3.53
C LEU A 31 6.87 0.47 -5.03
N ASP A 32 7.55 -0.61 -5.44
CA ASP A 32 7.53 -1.07 -6.83
C ASP A 32 6.32 -2.00 -7.08
N LEU A 33 5.34 -1.50 -7.85
CA LEU A 33 4.12 -2.22 -8.21
C LEU A 33 4.15 -2.76 -9.64
N SER A 34 5.27 -2.65 -10.35
CA SER A 34 5.41 -3.05 -11.77
C SER A 34 5.00 -4.51 -12.03
N ARG A 35 5.21 -5.40 -11.06
CA ARG A 35 4.83 -6.82 -11.18
C ARG A 35 3.31 -7.07 -11.13
N ARG A 36 2.54 -6.10 -10.63
CA ARG A 36 1.08 -6.17 -10.51
C ARG A 36 0.36 -5.51 -11.70
N ALA A 37 1.03 -4.60 -12.41
CA ALA A 37 0.48 -3.89 -13.55
C ALA A 37 -0.04 -4.86 -14.63
N GLY A 38 -1.16 -4.49 -15.28
CA GLY A 38 -1.80 -5.26 -16.34
C GLY A 38 -2.42 -6.59 -15.89
N ARG A 39 -2.61 -6.82 -14.58
CA ARG A 39 -3.09 -8.11 -14.03
C ARG A 39 -4.25 -7.94 -13.07
N GLY A 40 -5.30 -8.75 -13.26
CA GLY A 40 -6.44 -8.81 -12.36
C GLY A 40 -7.07 -7.42 -12.15
N VAL A 41 -7.37 -7.07 -10.90
CA VAL A 41 -7.93 -5.76 -10.54
C VAL A 41 -7.03 -4.57 -10.91
N PHE A 42 -5.72 -4.80 -11.08
CA PHE A 42 -4.75 -3.76 -11.45
C PHE A 42 -4.56 -3.58 -12.96
N ALA A 43 -5.34 -4.29 -13.79
CA ALA A 43 -5.36 -4.05 -15.23
C ALA A 43 -5.83 -2.63 -15.60
N VAL A 44 -6.54 -1.95 -14.69
CA VAL A 44 -6.95 -0.54 -14.88
C VAL A 44 -5.76 0.41 -15.09
N TRP A 45 -4.56 0.06 -14.62
CA TRP A 45 -3.36 0.88 -14.79
C TRP A 45 -2.79 0.93 -16.20
N ASP A 46 -3.30 0.12 -17.12
CA ASP A 46 -2.93 0.18 -18.54
C ASP A 46 -3.57 1.41 -19.23
N GLU A 47 -4.62 1.97 -18.63
CA GLU A 47 -5.25 3.21 -19.09
C GLU A 47 -4.35 4.42 -18.77
N PRO A 48 -4.12 5.34 -19.72
CA PRO A 48 -3.28 6.50 -19.49
C PRO A 48 -3.75 7.37 -18.30
N GLY A 49 -2.85 7.66 -17.36
CA GLY A 49 -3.15 8.47 -16.19
C GLY A 49 -3.86 7.73 -15.05
N ALA A 50 -4.26 6.47 -15.27
CA ALA A 50 -4.98 5.71 -14.27
C ALA A 50 -4.10 5.30 -13.10
N PHE A 51 -2.79 5.10 -13.28
CA PHE A 51 -1.90 4.84 -12.13
C PHE A 51 -1.65 6.11 -11.30
N GLU A 52 -1.63 7.26 -11.95
CA GLU A 52 -1.41 8.57 -11.35
C GLU A 52 -2.63 9.07 -10.55
N SER A 53 -3.81 8.47 -10.76
CA SER A 53 -5.04 8.81 -10.03
C SER A 53 -5.12 8.21 -8.62
N ALA A 54 -4.03 7.64 -8.11
CA ALA A 54 -3.99 7.06 -6.77
C ALA A 54 -4.41 8.09 -5.72
N GLU A 55 -5.27 7.69 -4.78
CA GLU A 55 -5.70 8.53 -3.66
C GLU A 55 -5.62 7.79 -2.33
N ILE A 56 -5.43 8.55 -1.24
CA ILE A 56 -5.53 8.03 0.12
C ILE A 56 -6.97 8.14 0.58
N THR A 57 -7.57 7.02 0.98
CA THR A 57 -8.95 7.00 1.48
C THR A 57 -9.01 7.12 3.01
N PRO A 58 -10.15 7.56 3.60
CA PRO A 58 -10.37 7.53 5.04
C PRO A 58 -10.24 6.14 5.67
N ARG A 59 -10.32 5.06 4.88
CA ARG A 59 -10.15 3.67 5.32
C ARG A 59 -8.69 3.26 5.44
N ARG A 60 -7.73 4.20 5.31
CA ARG A 60 -6.29 3.92 5.28
C ARG A 60 -5.93 2.96 4.13
N THR A 61 -6.51 3.21 2.96
CA THR A 61 -6.15 2.51 1.72
C THR A 61 -5.61 3.49 0.70
N ILE A 62 -4.70 3.02 -0.15
CA ILE A 62 -4.30 3.70 -1.38
C ILE A 62 -5.14 3.08 -2.49
N ARG A 63 -5.96 3.89 -3.15
CA ARG A 63 -7.02 3.44 -4.05
C ARG A 63 -6.86 4.03 -5.44
N TRP A 64 -7.14 3.22 -6.45
CA TRP A 64 -7.32 3.63 -7.85
C TRP A 64 -8.77 3.47 -8.30
N THR A 65 -9.42 2.38 -7.88
CA THR A 65 -10.86 2.13 -8.07
C THR A 65 -11.42 1.39 -6.86
N ASP A 66 -12.73 1.17 -6.77
CA ASP A 66 -13.33 0.36 -5.69
C ASP A 66 -12.75 -1.06 -5.60
N ASP A 67 -12.29 -1.62 -6.72
CA ASP A 67 -11.71 -2.97 -6.78
C ASP A 67 -10.18 -2.97 -6.72
N ALA A 68 -9.53 -1.84 -7.02
CA ALA A 68 -8.08 -1.70 -7.07
C ALA A 68 -7.59 -0.79 -5.92
N GLU A 69 -7.32 -1.40 -4.77
CA GLU A 69 -6.76 -0.71 -3.61
C GLU A 69 -5.71 -1.53 -2.85
N LEU A 70 -4.86 -0.83 -2.09
CA LEU A 70 -3.86 -1.41 -1.20
C LEU A 70 -4.09 -0.93 0.22
N CYS A 71 -4.04 -1.84 1.19
CA CYS A 71 -4.11 -1.50 2.61
C CYS A 71 -2.80 -0.80 3.05
N ALA A 72 -2.93 0.26 3.86
CA ALA A 72 -1.78 0.99 4.42
C ALA A 72 -0.81 0.07 5.17
N ASP A 73 -1.31 -0.90 5.92
CA ASP A 73 -0.46 -1.82 6.70
C ASP A 73 0.43 -2.67 5.76
N ALA A 74 -0.16 -3.20 4.68
CA ALA A 74 0.59 -4.00 3.70
C ALA A 74 1.63 -3.17 2.92
N VAL A 75 1.35 -1.89 2.69
CA VAL A 75 2.29 -0.95 2.07
C VAL A 75 3.42 -0.61 3.04
N TYR A 76 3.10 -0.32 4.30
CA TYR A 76 4.07 -0.01 5.34
C TYR A 76 5.04 -1.18 5.58
N LEU A 77 4.53 -2.41 5.68
CA LEU A 77 5.36 -3.60 5.82
C LEU A 77 6.32 -3.78 4.64
N GLN A 78 5.86 -3.55 3.41
CA GLN A 78 6.74 -3.64 2.23
C GLN A 78 7.81 -2.55 2.20
N ILE A 79 7.49 -1.33 2.62
CA ILE A 79 8.46 -0.22 2.67
C ILE A 79 9.50 -0.42 3.78
N THR A 80 9.07 -0.87 4.94
CA THR A 80 9.93 -1.00 6.13
C THR A 80 10.67 -2.33 6.19
N GLY A 81 10.17 -3.36 5.49
CA GLY A 81 10.65 -4.73 5.63
C GLY A 81 10.35 -5.36 6.99
N LEU A 82 9.46 -4.76 7.78
CA LEU A 82 9.01 -5.34 9.04
C LEU A 82 8.15 -6.58 8.79
N GLU A 83 8.18 -7.49 9.75
CA GLU A 83 7.26 -8.62 9.80
C GLU A 83 5.88 -8.18 10.31
N ALA A 84 4.83 -8.88 9.87
CA ALA A 84 3.45 -8.52 10.19
C ALA A 84 3.19 -8.50 11.70
N GLU A 85 3.81 -9.40 12.46
CA GLU A 85 3.70 -9.48 13.92
C GLU A 85 4.32 -8.28 14.64
N GLN A 86 5.31 -7.62 14.03
CA GLN A 86 5.92 -6.41 14.59
C GLN A 86 4.97 -5.22 14.48
N LEU A 87 4.21 -5.13 13.39
CA LEU A 87 3.19 -4.10 13.18
C LEU A 87 1.87 -4.42 13.90
N MET A 88 1.49 -5.70 13.92
CA MET A 88 0.23 -6.20 14.46
C MET A 88 0.49 -7.31 15.50
N PRO A 89 0.88 -6.96 16.74
CA PRO A 89 1.16 -7.94 17.77
C PRO A 89 -0.06 -8.84 18.04
N GLY A 90 0.09 -10.14 17.85
CA GLY A 90 -0.99 -11.12 18.02
C GLY A 90 -1.71 -11.53 16.73
N LEU A 91 -1.26 -11.07 15.56
CA LEU A 91 -1.63 -11.67 14.28
C LEU A 91 -1.22 -13.16 14.33
N ARG A 92 -2.19 -14.07 14.20
CA ARG A 92 -1.92 -15.50 14.03
C ARG A 92 -1.88 -15.76 12.53
N THR A 93 -0.79 -16.33 12.02
CA THR A 93 -0.81 -16.96 10.70
C THR A 93 -1.91 -18.04 10.69
N PRO A 94 -2.70 -18.15 9.61
CA PRO A 94 -3.54 -19.32 9.44
C PRO A 94 -2.63 -20.54 9.48
N VAL A 95 -2.93 -21.45 10.41
CA VAL A 95 -2.37 -22.80 10.42
C VAL A 95 -2.58 -23.42 9.05
N ASP A 96 -1.51 -23.97 8.49
CA ASP A 96 -1.50 -24.65 7.18
C ASP A 96 -2.73 -25.55 7.03
N ALA A 97 -3.45 -25.39 5.91
CA ALA A 97 -4.56 -26.25 5.49
C ALA A 97 -4.17 -27.03 4.22
#